data_AF-Q1Z7H4-F1
#
_entry.id   AF-Q1Z7H4-F1
#
_cell.length_a   1.000
_cell.length_b   1.000
_cell.length_c   1.000
_cell.angle_alpha   90.00
_cell.angle_beta   90.00
_cell.angle_gamma   90.00
#
_symmetry.space_group_name_H-M   'P 1'
#
loop_
_entity.id
_entity.type
_entity.pdbx_description
1 polymer ?
#
loop_
_entity_poly.entity_id
_entity_poly.type
_entity_poly.pdbx_seq_one_letter_code
_entity_poly.pdbx_strand_id
1 'polypeptide(L)'
;MTPAFWCIIISIIVNYLWAGLGGWLTIKQTGRFDINQPRVQERELTGTAARMKSAQANGWEIIPVFAICIFIAHFAGVPEEQAALPAYLFVATRLLYILCYAFKLSPWRSLIFFTNIIACGWLIKMAIAFS
;
A
#
# COMPACT_ATOMS: atom_id res chain seq x y z
N MET A 1 0.89 -13.42 15.87
CA MET A 1 0.71 -13.03 14.47
C MET A 1 -0.60 -12.31 14.24
N THR A 2 -1.55 -12.32 15.19
CA THR A 2 -2.80 -11.55 15.11
C THR A 2 -2.59 -10.09 14.72
N PRO A 3 -1.63 -9.34 15.32
CA PRO A 3 -1.41 -7.95 14.94
C PRO A 3 -0.91 -7.77 13.49
N ALA A 4 -0.03 -8.66 13.01
CA ALA A 4 0.48 -8.63 11.64
C ALA A 4 -0.64 -8.93 10.62
N PHE A 5 -1.52 -9.89 10.90
CA PHE A 5 -2.67 -10.15 10.03
C PHE A 5 -3.64 -8.99 9.96
N TRP A 6 -3.88 -8.29 11.07
CA TRP A 6 -4.65 -7.03 11.05
C TRP A 6 -4.01 -5.97 10.17
N CYS A 7 -2.67 -5.91 10.08
CA CYS A 7 -1.99 -4.98 9.19
C CYS A 7 -2.28 -5.26 7.70
N ILE A 8 -2.52 -6.52 7.31
CA ILE A 8 -2.95 -6.86 5.95
C ILE A 8 -4.33 -6.24 5.69
N ILE A 9 -5.29 -6.49 6.58
CA ILE A 9 -6.66 -5.97 6.47
C ILE A 9 -6.66 -4.44 6.45
N ILE A 10 -5.91 -3.81 7.36
CA ILE A 10 -5.77 -2.35 7.41
C ILE A 10 -5.18 -1.84 6.09
N SER A 11 -4.13 -2.48 5.55
CA SER A 11 -3.53 -2.06 4.27
C SER A 11 -4.51 -2.14 3.11
N ILE A 12 -5.35 -3.18 3.07
CA ILE A 12 -6.41 -3.34 2.07
C ILE A 12 -7.46 -2.24 2.23
N ILE A 13 -7.97 -2.01 3.45
CA ILE A 13 -8.96 -0.96 3.73
C ILE A 13 -8.42 0.41 3.32
N VAL A 14 -7.19 0.71 3.73
CA VAL A 14 -6.49 1.94 3.36
C VAL A 14 -6.46 2.09 1.83
N ASN A 15 -6.12 1.04 1.09
CA ASN A 15 -6.09 1.09 -0.38
C ASN A 15 -7.47 1.32 -1.02
N TYR A 16 -8.54 0.80 -0.41
CA TYR A 16 -9.91 1.10 -0.82
C TYR A 16 -10.34 2.53 -0.49
N LEU A 17 -9.92 3.10 0.64
CA LEU A 17 -10.18 4.50 0.97
C LEU A 17 -9.56 5.43 -0.09
N TRP A 18 -8.37 5.10 -0.59
CA TRP A 18 -7.74 5.83 -1.69
C TRP A 18 -8.46 5.65 -3.04
N ALA A 19 -9.09 4.49 -3.26
CA ALA A 19 -9.99 4.29 -4.40
C ALA A 19 -11.14 5.31 -4.38
N GLY A 20 -11.77 5.46 -3.21
CA GLY A 20 -12.85 6.44 -3.00
C GLY A 20 -12.39 7.87 -3.24
N LEU A 21 -11.24 8.26 -2.68
CA LEU A 21 -10.66 9.59 -2.91
C LEU A 21 -10.29 9.82 -4.38
N GLY A 22 -9.71 8.82 -5.05
CA GLY A 22 -9.41 8.86 -6.48
C GLY A 22 -10.66 8.99 -7.35
N GLY A 23 -11.76 8.30 -7.00
CA GLY A 23 -13.06 8.44 -7.64
C GLY A 23 -13.66 9.84 -7.46
N TRP A 24 -13.60 10.38 -6.25
CA TRP A 24 -14.03 11.77 -5.99
C TRP A 24 -13.24 12.79 -6.81
N LEU A 25 -11.91 12.65 -6.87
CA LEU A 25 -11.06 13.50 -7.70
C LEU A 25 -11.36 13.34 -9.21
N THR A 26 -11.72 12.14 -9.65
CA THR A 26 -12.13 11.86 -11.03
C THR A 26 -13.40 12.62 -11.39
N ILE A 27 -14.42 12.57 -10.53
CA ILE A 27 -15.66 13.34 -10.71
C ILE A 27 -15.36 14.84 -10.72
N LYS A 28 -14.52 15.32 -9.79
CA LYS A 28 -14.15 16.74 -9.73
C LYS A 28 -13.44 17.23 -11.00
N GLN A 29 -12.64 16.37 -11.64
CA GLN A 29 -11.89 16.73 -12.85
C GLN A 29 -12.71 16.56 -14.14
N THR A 30 -13.50 15.50 -14.26
CA THR A 30 -14.19 15.13 -15.51
C THR A 30 -15.70 15.39 -15.50
N GLY A 31 -16.25 15.81 -14.35
CA GLY A 31 -17.68 16.05 -14.14
C GLY A 31 -18.52 14.79 -13.94
N ARG A 32 -17.95 13.60 -14.13
CA ARG A 32 -18.67 12.32 -14.05
C ARG A 32 -17.76 11.18 -13.57
N PHE A 33 -18.37 10.06 -13.21
CA PHE A 33 -17.66 8.80 -13.01
C PHE A 33 -18.26 7.77 -13.97
N ASP A 34 -17.48 7.28 -14.93
CA ASP A 34 -17.92 6.25 -15.87
C ASP A 34 -17.84 4.87 -15.18
N ILE A 35 -19.01 4.37 -14.78
CA ILE A 35 -19.14 3.07 -14.12
C ILE A 35 -18.91 1.91 -15.11
N ASN A 36 -19.18 2.13 -16.40
CA ASN A 36 -19.05 1.10 -17.43
C ASN A 36 -17.59 0.91 -17.84
N GLN A 37 -16.83 2.02 -17.93
CA GLN A 37 -15.43 2.00 -18.36
C GLN A 37 -14.49 2.85 -17.48
N PRO A 38 -14.43 2.59 -16.15
CA PRO A 38 -13.66 3.42 -15.22
C PRO A 38 -12.16 3.44 -15.57
N ARG A 39 -11.59 2.30 -15.99
CA ARG A 39 -10.16 2.20 -16.37
C ARG A 39 -9.82 2.95 -17.65
N VAL A 40 -10.79 3.17 -18.54
CA VAL A 40 -10.59 3.98 -19.75
C VAL A 40 -10.60 5.45 -19.34
N GLN A 41 -11.58 5.87 -18.55
CA GLN A 41 -11.69 7.23 -18.01
C GLN A 41 -10.44 7.64 -17.20
N GLU A 42 -9.83 6.70 -16.47
CA GLU A 42 -8.59 6.94 -15.73
C GLU A 42 -7.44 7.46 -16.61
N ARG A 43 -7.42 7.15 -17.91
CA ARG A 43 -6.40 7.62 -18.86
C ARG A 43 -6.54 9.10 -19.22
N GLU A 44 -7.73 9.67 -19.01
CA GLU A 44 -8.03 11.09 -19.24
C GLU A 44 -7.62 11.95 -18.04
N LEU A 45 -7.33 11.33 -16.89
CA LEU A 45 -6.97 12.04 -15.68
C LEU A 45 -5.58 12.66 -15.80
N THR A 46 -5.44 13.82 -15.17
CA THR A 46 -4.16 14.52 -15.06
C THR A 46 -3.98 15.03 -13.64
N GLY A 47 -2.82 15.62 -13.34
CA GLY A 47 -2.60 16.24 -12.05
C GLY A 47 -2.81 15.29 -10.88
N THR A 48 -3.51 15.75 -9.84
CA THR A 48 -3.66 15.03 -8.57
C THR A 48 -4.52 13.78 -8.69
N ALA A 49 -5.55 13.79 -9.55
CA ALA A 49 -6.41 12.64 -9.77
C ALA A 49 -5.62 11.47 -10.37
N ALA A 50 -4.86 11.71 -11.45
CA ALA A 50 -3.97 10.71 -12.05
C ALA A 50 -2.97 10.15 -11.04
N ARG A 51 -2.35 11.04 -10.25
CA ARG A 51 -1.39 10.65 -9.21
C ARG A 51 -2.01 9.75 -8.14
N MET A 52 -3.21 10.07 -7.67
CA MET A 52 -3.91 9.23 -6.68
C MET A 52 -4.23 7.84 -7.24
N LYS A 53 -4.64 7.76 -8.51
CA LYS A 53 -4.91 6.48 -9.19
C LYS A 53 -3.65 5.63 -9.35
N SER A 54 -2.52 6.26 -9.72
CA SER A 54 -1.23 5.58 -9.74
C SER A 54 -0.77 5.11 -8.36
N ALA A 55 -0.98 5.90 -7.31
CA ALA A 55 -0.65 5.53 -5.94
C ALA A 55 -1.48 4.31 -5.46
N GLN A 56 -2.78 4.29 -5.79
CA GLN A 56 -3.67 3.17 -5.51
C GLN A 56 -3.24 1.89 -6.24
N ALA A 57 -2.88 2.01 -7.53
CA ALA A 57 -2.40 0.88 -8.33
C ALA A 57 -1.12 0.27 -7.71
N ASN A 58 -0.17 1.12 -7.31
CA ASN A 58 1.02 0.66 -6.59
C ASN A 58 0.70 -0.03 -5.26
N GLY A 59 -0.35 0.41 -4.56
CA GLY A 59 -0.87 -0.27 -3.38
C GLY A 59 -1.28 -1.72 -3.68
N TRP A 60 -1.99 -1.94 -4.79
CA TRP A 60 -2.40 -3.29 -5.20
C TRP A 60 -1.26 -4.20 -5.62
N GLU A 61 -0.14 -3.64 -6.06
CA GLU A 61 1.07 -4.42 -6.40
C GLU A 61 1.82 -4.86 -5.14
N ILE A 62 1.94 -3.98 -4.14
CA ILE A 62 2.79 -4.23 -2.96
C ILE A 62 2.08 -4.95 -1.81
N ILE A 63 0.76 -4.78 -1.66
CA ILE A 63 -0.02 -5.44 -0.60
C ILE A 63 0.05 -6.98 -0.69
N PRO A 64 -0.08 -7.62 -1.86
CA PRO A 64 0.06 -9.07 -1.98
C PRO A 64 1.45 -9.56 -1.57
N VAL A 65 2.51 -8.84 -1.96
CA VAL A 65 3.89 -9.15 -1.57
C VAL A 65 4.02 -9.14 -0.05
N PHE A 66 3.50 -8.10 0.60
CA PHE A 66 3.50 -7.98 2.06
C PHE A 66 2.71 -9.09 2.75
N ALA A 67 1.52 -9.41 2.25
CA ALA A 67 0.70 -10.49 2.79
C ALA A 67 1.46 -11.83 2.73
N ILE A 68 2.09 -12.13 1.60
CA ILE A 68 2.91 -13.33 1.44
C ILE A 68 4.07 -13.34 2.45
N CYS A 69 4.78 -12.23 2.65
CA CYS A 69 5.85 -12.14 3.65
C CYS A 69 5.36 -12.40 5.07
N ILE A 70 4.17 -11.90 5.45
CA ILE A 70 3.56 -12.21 6.76
C ILE A 70 3.24 -13.70 6.87
N PHE A 71 2.64 -14.31 5.84
CA PHE A 71 2.32 -15.74 5.87
C PHE A 71 3.58 -16.60 5.97
N ILE A 72 4.64 -16.27 5.24
CA ILE A 72 5.94 -16.96 5.34
C ILE A 72 6.50 -16.85 6.77
N ALA A 73 6.54 -15.65 7.35
CA ALA A 73 7.00 -15.46 8.72
C ALA A 73 6.14 -16.22 9.73
N HIS A 74 4.83 -16.28 9.52
CA HIS A 74 3.92 -17.04 10.37
C HIS A 74 4.20 -18.54 10.31
N PHE A 75 4.34 -19.12 9.11
CA PHE A 75 4.62 -20.55 8.95
C PHE A 75 6.01 -20.94 9.44
N ALA A 76 6.98 -20.03 9.40
CA ALA A 76 8.31 -20.22 9.98
C ALA A 76 8.35 -20.09 11.51
N GLY A 77 7.21 -19.84 12.18
CA GLY A 77 7.15 -19.78 13.63
C GLY A 77 7.75 -18.50 14.26
N VAL A 78 7.88 -17.42 13.49
CA VAL A 78 8.39 -16.13 14.02
C VAL A 78 7.48 -15.67 15.17
N PRO A 79 8.03 -15.21 16.32
CA PRO A 79 7.23 -14.73 17.44
C PRO A 79 6.34 -13.53 17.09
N GLU A 80 5.16 -13.48 17.69
CA GLU A 80 4.11 -12.51 17.37
C GLU A 80 4.56 -11.05 17.47
N GLU A 81 5.19 -10.72 18.60
CA GLU A 81 5.66 -9.37 18.92
C GLU A 81 6.76 -8.91 17.96
N GLN A 82 7.56 -9.86 17.49
CA GLN A 82 8.68 -9.59 16.60
C GLN A 82 8.23 -9.25 15.18
N ALA A 83 7.21 -9.92 14.64
CA ALA A 83 6.68 -9.57 13.31
C ALA A 83 5.76 -8.35 13.33
N ALA A 84 5.26 -7.93 14.50
CA ALA A 84 4.36 -6.78 14.62
C ALA A 84 5.06 -5.48 14.19
N LEU A 85 6.32 -5.28 14.59
CA LEU A 85 7.07 -4.06 14.27
C LEU A 85 7.27 -3.83 12.74
N PRO A 86 7.81 -4.79 11.95
CA PRO A 86 7.89 -4.62 10.50
C PRO A 86 6.51 -4.49 9.84
N ALA A 87 5.47 -5.16 10.38
CA ALA A 87 4.10 -5.00 9.87
C ALA A 87 3.55 -3.58 10.09
N TYR A 88 3.74 -3.00 11.28
CA TYR A 88 3.35 -1.61 11.56
C TYR A 88 4.12 -0.61 10.71
N LEU A 89 5.43 -0.83 10.55
CA LEU A 89 6.27 0.00 9.68
C LEU A 89 5.74 -0.01 8.24
N PHE A 90 5.32 -1.16 7.73
CA PHE A 90 4.72 -1.28 6.41
C PHE A 90 3.45 -0.43 6.27
N VAL A 91 2.51 -0.54 7.21
CA VAL A 91 1.25 0.23 7.18
C VAL A 91 1.52 1.74 7.26
N ALA A 92 2.34 2.16 8.21
CA ALA A 92 2.68 3.57 8.41
C ALA A 92 3.30 4.19 7.14
N THR A 93 4.24 3.47 6.53
CA THR A 93 4.88 3.93 5.29
C THR A 93 3.92 3.90 4.09
N ARG A 94 2.86 3.08 4.07
CA ARG A 94 1.80 3.18 3.04
C ARG A 94 0.98 4.45 3.15
N LEU A 95 0.60 4.83 4.37
CA LEU A 95 -0.09 6.10 4.58
C LEU A 95 0.78 7.28 4.11
N LEU A 96 2.05 7.30 4.50
CA LEU A 96 2.97 8.37 4.12
C LEU A 96 3.26 8.40 2.60
N TYR A 97 3.43 7.23 1.97
CA TYR A 97 3.73 7.13 0.54
C TYR A 97 2.64 7.82 -0.30
N ILE A 98 1.38 7.62 0.08
CA ILE A 98 0.24 8.11 -0.67
C ILE A 98 0.07 9.61 -0.49
N LEU A 99 0.34 10.14 0.70
CA LEU A 99 0.44 11.57 0.94
C LEU A 99 1.56 12.18 0.05
N CYS A 100 2.75 11.59 0.03
CA CYS A 100 3.83 12.06 -0.84
C CYS A 100 3.44 12.04 -2.33
N TYR A 101 2.70 11.01 -2.76
CA TYR A 101 2.22 10.90 -4.14
C TYR A 101 1.20 11.99 -4.48
N ALA A 102 0.25 12.26 -3.57
CA ALA A 102 -0.74 13.31 -3.74
C ALA A 102 -0.09 14.69 -3.89
N PHE A 103 0.90 15.01 -3.05
CA PHE A 103 1.57 16.31 -2.99
C PHE A 103 2.81 16.46 -3.90
N LYS A 104 3.10 15.48 -4.76
CA LYS A 104 4.31 15.49 -5.64
C LYS A 104 5.64 15.61 -4.88
N LEU A 105 5.75 15.01 -3.70
CA LEU A 105 6.96 15.11 -2.88
C LEU A 105 8.03 14.11 -3.36
N SER A 106 8.92 14.59 -4.23
CA SER A 106 10.16 13.92 -4.62
C SER A 106 11.34 14.51 -3.83
N PRO A 107 12.30 13.71 -3.30
CA PRO A 107 12.51 12.27 -3.49
C PRO A 107 11.80 11.38 -2.44
N TRP A 108 11.07 11.97 -1.50
CA TRP A 108 10.47 11.27 -0.35
C TRP A 108 9.63 10.05 -0.73
N ARG A 109 8.89 10.12 -1.84
CA ARG A 109 8.14 8.99 -2.39
C ARG A 109 9.00 7.72 -2.55
N SER A 110 10.18 7.85 -3.18
CA SER A 110 11.05 6.71 -3.46
C SER A 110 11.67 6.15 -2.19
N LEU A 111 12.07 7.03 -1.26
CA LEU A 111 12.61 6.61 0.03
C LEU A 111 11.59 5.79 0.83
N ILE A 112 10.34 6.27 0.89
CA ILE A 112 9.26 5.59 1.63
C ILE A 112 8.87 4.27 0.96
N PHE A 113 8.92 4.19 -0.38
CA PHE A 113 8.74 2.93 -1.09
C PHE A 113 9.84 1.93 -0.73
N PHE A 114 11.09 2.37 -0.69
CA PHE A 114 12.21 1.52 -0.31
C PHE A 114 12.09 1.00 1.13
N THR A 115 11.66 1.84 2.08
CA THR A 115 11.36 1.41 3.45
C THR A 115 10.29 0.31 3.52
N ASN A 116 9.33 0.33 2.60
CA ASN A 116 8.28 -0.67 2.51
C ASN A 116 8.81 -2.04 2.06
N ILE A 117 9.74 -2.02 1.09
CA ILE A 117 10.47 -3.22 0.66
C ILE A 117 11.34 -3.74 1.81
N ILE A 118 12.03 -2.85 2.55
CA ILE A 118 12.81 -3.24 3.73
C ILE A 118 11.94 -3.93 4.78
N ALA A 119 10.72 -3.43 5.04
CA ALA A 119 9.80 -4.07 5.98
C ALA A 119 9.45 -5.52 5.55
N CYS A 120 9.22 -5.74 4.26
CA CYS A 120 8.98 -7.09 3.72
C CYS A 120 10.23 -7.97 3.83
N GLY A 121 11.40 -7.45 3.46
CA GLY A 121 12.67 -8.16 3.57
C GLY A 121 13.04 -8.49 5.02
N TRP A 122 12.67 -7.63 5.96
CA TRP A 122 12.83 -7.91 7.40
C TRP A 122 11.98 -9.10 7.81
N LEU A 123 10.70 -9.16 7.48
CA LEU A 123 9.85 -10.33 7.77
C LEU A 123 10.47 -11.63 7.24
N ILE A 124 10.99 -11.62 6.02
CA ILE A 124 11.66 -12.79 5.42
C ILE A 124 12.95 -13.13 6.16
N LYS A 125 13.77 -12.13 6.52
CA LYS A 125 14.97 -12.34 7.33
C LYS A 125 14.63 -13.00 8.67
N MET A 126 13.54 -12.60 9.31
CA MET A 126 13.07 -13.25 10.53
C MET A 126 12.65 -14.69 10.25
N ALA A 127 11.86 -14.93 9.20
CA ALA A 127 11.44 -16.28 8.83
C ALA A 127 12.63 -17.24 8.68
N ILE A 128 13.71 -16.81 8.02
CA ILE A 128 14.94 -17.61 7.86
C ILE A 128 15.65 -17.89 9.19
N ALA A 129 15.54 -16.99 10.18
CA ALA A 129 16.20 -17.16 11.47
C ALA A 129 15.45 -18.12 12.42
N PHE A 130 14.16 -18.34 12.18
CA PHE A 130 13.28 -19.18 13.01
C PHE A 130 12.90 -20.51 12.35
N SER A 131 13.24 -20.70 11.07
CA SER A 131 13.05 -21.94 10.30
C SER A 131 14.06 -23.02 10.62
#